data_AF-A0A7C2K739-F1
#
_entry.id   AF-A0A7C2K739-F1
#
_cell.length_a   1.000
_cell.length_b   1.000
_cell.length_c   1.000
_cell.angle_alpha   90.00
_cell.angle_beta   90.00
_cell.angle_gamma   90.00
#
_symmetry.space_group_name_H-M   'P 1'
#
loop_
_entity.id
_entity.type
_entity.pdbx_description
1 polymer ?
#
loop_
_entity_poly.entity_id
_entity_poly.type
_entity_poly.pdbx_seq_one_letter_code
_entity_poly.pdbx_strand_id
1 'polypeptide(L)'
;MSLKRIPRLRFAHLPTPLEPMHRLGAHLGGQPLWVKRDDATGLAFGGNKVRKLEYLLAEAQASGARTLLTMGAVQSNQCRQTAAAAARFGFDCILVLRGEPPARVDGNLLLDHLLGAEIRWAAAQPAEEVLEQTFREAWSAGRRPYKIVYGASSPVGALGYVAAMAELREQGETFDRIIVASSSAGTQAGMIVGARLYGFAGRITGVSVDRRANDLRQAVAHLAEETSALLGGRQRFDPESIDVADDYLGGGYAVLGAPEIEATRLFARLEGLLLDPVYTARAAAGMIDMVRGGRIDRAERVLFWHTGGGPALFAYGEALLD
;
A
#
# COMPACT_ATOMS: atom_id res chain seq x y z
N MET A 1 16.11 18.32 -6.12
CA MET A 1 15.63 16.92 -6.00
C MET A 1 15.03 16.47 -7.32
N SER A 2 15.34 15.28 -7.85
CA SER A 2 14.78 14.85 -9.15
C SER A 2 14.65 13.33 -9.29
N LEU A 3 13.43 12.87 -9.61
CA LEU A 3 13.15 11.47 -9.97
C LEU A 3 13.73 11.05 -11.31
N LYS A 4 14.05 12.00 -12.22
CA LYS A 4 14.42 11.69 -13.63
C LYS A 4 15.68 10.83 -13.76
N ARG A 5 16.54 10.83 -12.73
CA ARG A 5 17.82 10.11 -12.72
C ARG A 5 17.77 8.75 -12.01
N ILE A 6 16.65 8.40 -11.39
CA ILE A 6 16.52 7.14 -10.67
C ILE A 6 15.93 6.09 -11.62
N PRO A 7 16.60 4.92 -11.79
CA PRO A 7 16.07 3.83 -12.60
C PRO A 7 14.66 3.41 -12.17
N ARG A 8 13.79 3.16 -13.15
CA ARG A 8 12.40 2.75 -12.95
C ARG A 8 11.96 1.86 -14.12
N LEU A 9 11.48 0.67 -13.82
CA LEU A 9 10.79 -0.17 -14.80
C LEU A 9 9.35 0.33 -14.91
N ARG A 10 8.93 0.73 -16.11
CA ARG A 10 7.58 1.28 -16.34
C ARG A 10 6.63 0.18 -16.78
N PHE A 11 5.87 -0.37 -15.83
CA PHE A 11 4.91 -1.44 -16.07
C PHE A 11 3.58 -1.25 -15.35
N ALA A 12 3.47 -0.28 -14.44
CA ALA A 12 2.21 0.11 -13.85
C ALA A 12 1.32 0.77 -14.91
N HIS A 13 0.01 0.52 -14.86
CA HIS A 13 -0.97 1.21 -15.69
C HIS A 13 -1.21 2.61 -15.14
N LEU A 14 -0.49 3.60 -15.68
CA LEU A 14 -0.48 4.99 -15.21
C LEU A 14 -0.76 5.97 -16.36
N PRO A 15 -1.32 7.16 -16.08
CA PRO A 15 -1.79 7.62 -14.77
C PRO A 15 -3.03 6.86 -14.31
N THR A 16 -3.18 6.59 -13.00
CA THR A 16 -4.41 5.93 -12.51
C THR A 16 -5.58 6.92 -12.50
N PRO A 17 -6.82 6.47 -12.78
CA PRO A 17 -7.98 7.36 -12.81
C PRO A 17 -8.22 8.15 -11.51
N LEU A 18 -8.74 9.37 -11.67
CA LEU A 18 -9.39 10.16 -10.63
C LEU A 18 -10.89 10.16 -10.94
N GLU A 19 -11.72 9.73 -10.00
CA GLU A 19 -13.15 9.59 -10.21
C GLU A 19 -13.91 10.30 -9.08
N PRO A 20 -14.92 11.15 -9.37
CA PRO A 20 -15.76 11.71 -8.33
C PRO A 20 -16.69 10.64 -7.75
N MET A 21 -16.87 10.63 -6.43
CA MET A 21 -17.77 9.72 -5.71
C MET A 21 -19.05 10.45 -5.32
N HIS A 22 -19.86 10.80 -6.33
CA HIS A 22 -21.04 11.66 -6.15
C HIS A 22 -22.10 11.06 -5.22
N ARG A 23 -22.33 9.74 -5.27
CA ARG A 23 -23.43 9.10 -4.54
C ARG A 23 -23.08 8.92 -3.06
N LEU A 24 -21.84 8.54 -2.77
CA LEU A 24 -21.29 8.47 -1.42
C LEU A 24 -21.17 9.87 -0.82
N GLY A 25 -20.69 10.85 -1.60
CA GLY A 25 -20.65 12.25 -1.18
C GLY A 25 -22.03 12.77 -0.79
N ALA A 26 -23.05 12.56 -1.64
CA ALA A 26 -24.44 12.91 -1.34
C ALA A 26 -24.98 12.17 -0.11
N HIS A 27 -24.69 10.87 0.02
CA HIS A 27 -25.08 10.07 1.19
C HIS A 27 -24.45 10.59 2.50
N LEU A 28 -23.26 11.17 2.42
CA LEU A 28 -22.54 11.76 3.56
C LEU A 28 -22.77 13.26 3.71
N GLY A 29 -23.95 13.76 3.29
CA GLY A 29 -24.34 15.15 3.51
C GLY A 29 -23.77 16.14 2.49
N GLY A 30 -23.42 15.67 1.29
CA GLY A 30 -22.92 16.50 0.19
C GLY A 30 -21.41 16.72 0.19
N GLN A 31 -20.63 15.92 0.92
CA GLN A 31 -19.17 16.03 0.95
C GLN A 31 -18.58 15.88 -0.46
N PRO A 32 -17.69 16.78 -0.92
CA PRO A 32 -16.99 16.63 -2.19
C PRO A 32 -15.94 15.50 -2.13
N LEU A 33 -16.35 14.29 -2.51
CA LEU A 33 -15.52 13.09 -2.46
C LEU A 33 -15.02 12.66 -3.84
N TRP A 34 -13.77 12.21 -3.88
CA TRP A 34 -13.11 11.65 -5.05
C TRP A 34 -12.31 10.41 -4.67
N VAL A 35 -12.02 9.55 -5.65
CA VAL A 35 -11.14 8.40 -5.48
C VAL A 35 -10.00 8.43 -6.49
N LYS A 36 -8.79 8.10 -6.02
CA LYS A 36 -7.63 7.78 -6.86
C LYS A 36 -7.50 6.26 -6.98
N ARG A 37 -7.63 5.74 -8.20
CA ARG A 37 -7.81 4.30 -8.50
C ARG A 37 -6.49 3.52 -8.59
N ASP A 38 -5.72 3.54 -7.51
CA ASP A 38 -4.47 2.76 -7.43
C ASP A 38 -4.69 1.24 -7.27
N ASP A 39 -5.93 0.80 -7.10
CA ASP A 39 -6.35 -0.57 -7.32
C ASP A 39 -6.22 -1.00 -8.79
N ALA A 40 -6.29 -0.06 -9.74
CA ALA A 40 -6.21 -0.31 -11.18
C ALA A 40 -4.79 -0.21 -11.78
N THR A 41 -3.73 -0.34 -10.96
CA THR A 41 -2.32 -0.21 -11.40
C THR A 41 -1.79 -1.38 -12.24
N GLY A 42 -2.57 -2.45 -12.43
CA GLY A 42 -2.17 -3.61 -13.23
C GLY A 42 -1.83 -4.84 -12.40
N LEU A 43 -0.55 -5.13 -12.16
CA LEU A 43 -0.08 -6.52 -11.95
C LEU A 43 -0.87 -7.34 -10.91
N ALA A 44 -1.46 -8.44 -11.41
CA ALA A 44 -2.30 -9.40 -10.72
C ALA A 44 -3.38 -8.74 -9.83
N PHE A 45 -4.28 -7.94 -10.40
CA PHE A 45 -5.30 -7.14 -9.68
C PHE A 45 -4.76 -5.89 -8.95
N GLY A 46 -3.56 -5.43 -9.32
CA GLY A 46 -3.04 -4.11 -8.99
C GLY A 46 -2.96 -3.80 -7.49
N GLY A 47 -2.88 -2.50 -7.19
CA GLY A 47 -2.67 -1.95 -5.86
C GLY A 47 -1.40 -1.11 -5.77
N ASN A 48 -1.19 -0.57 -4.57
CA ASN A 48 -0.11 0.39 -4.31
C ASN A 48 1.31 -0.17 -4.47
N LYS A 49 1.53 -1.47 -4.28
CA LYS A 49 2.89 -2.04 -4.29
C LYS A 49 3.46 -2.08 -5.71
N VAL A 50 2.62 -2.15 -6.75
CA VAL A 50 3.04 -2.02 -8.15
C VAL A 50 3.89 -0.77 -8.37
N ARG A 51 3.45 0.41 -7.87
CA ARG A 51 4.23 1.66 -7.98
C ARG A 51 5.60 1.59 -7.31
N LYS A 52 5.69 0.90 -6.17
CA LYS A 52 6.96 0.73 -5.44
C LYS A 52 7.89 -0.25 -6.16
N LEU A 53 7.31 -1.33 -6.68
CA LEU A 53 8.02 -2.40 -7.39
C LEU A 53 8.67 -1.90 -8.69
N GLU A 54 8.12 -0.88 -9.36
CA GLU A 54 8.76 -0.26 -10.51
C GLU A 54 10.19 0.24 -10.23
N TYR A 55 10.44 0.76 -9.02
CA TYR A 55 11.77 1.21 -8.59
C TYR A 55 12.60 0.06 -8.00
N LEU A 56 11.99 -0.78 -7.16
CA LEU A 56 12.69 -1.88 -6.51
C LEU A 56 13.18 -2.94 -7.49
N LEU A 57 12.40 -3.26 -8.53
CA LEU A 57 12.87 -4.21 -9.55
C LEU A 57 13.99 -3.61 -10.40
N ALA A 58 13.99 -2.30 -10.64
CA ALA A 58 15.11 -1.65 -11.32
C ALA A 58 16.41 -1.77 -10.48
N GLU A 59 16.32 -1.59 -9.16
CA GLU A 59 17.44 -1.83 -8.23
C GLU A 59 17.85 -3.31 -8.20
N ALA A 60 16.89 -4.24 -8.17
CA ALA A 60 17.16 -5.66 -8.19
C ALA A 60 17.89 -6.09 -9.48
N GLN A 61 17.46 -5.60 -10.65
CA GLN A 61 18.13 -5.86 -11.93
C GLN A 61 19.55 -5.29 -11.94
N ALA A 62 19.73 -4.05 -11.47
CA ALA A 62 21.04 -3.41 -11.42
C ALA A 62 22.03 -4.13 -10.50
N SER A 63 21.53 -4.78 -9.43
CA SER A 63 22.38 -5.59 -8.53
C SER A 63 22.64 -7.02 -9.04
N GLY A 64 22.12 -7.39 -10.22
CA GLY A 64 22.29 -8.73 -10.79
C GLY A 64 21.50 -9.82 -10.08
N ALA A 65 20.43 -9.44 -9.36
CA ALA A 65 19.56 -10.39 -8.69
C ALA A 65 18.82 -11.27 -9.69
N ARG A 66 18.50 -12.51 -9.28
CA ARG A 66 17.69 -13.46 -10.09
C ARG A 66 16.49 -14.01 -9.33
N THR A 67 16.44 -13.77 -8.01
CA THR A 67 15.33 -14.18 -7.16
C THR A 67 14.84 -12.99 -6.34
N LEU A 68 13.54 -12.76 -6.32
CA LEU A 68 12.90 -11.82 -5.39
C LEU A 68 12.47 -12.59 -4.14
N LEU A 69 12.93 -12.13 -2.98
CA LEU A 69 12.60 -12.71 -1.69
C LEU A 69 11.86 -11.66 -0.85
N THR A 70 10.68 -12.00 -0.34
CA THR A 70 9.92 -11.12 0.57
C THR A 70 9.18 -11.94 1.62
N MET A 71 8.60 -11.25 2.60
CA MET A 71 7.73 -11.84 3.62
C MET A 71 6.39 -11.12 3.75
N GLY A 72 5.39 -11.80 4.31
CA GLY A 72 4.07 -11.22 4.58
C GLY A 72 3.11 -12.15 5.31
N ALA A 73 1.90 -11.66 5.56
CA ALA A 73 0.78 -12.53 5.95
C ALA A 73 0.32 -13.40 4.77
N VAL A 74 -0.46 -14.44 5.04
CA VAL A 74 -1.02 -15.34 4.03
C VAL A 74 -1.75 -14.59 2.91
N GLN A 75 -2.54 -13.59 3.26
CA GLN A 75 -3.27 -12.75 2.30
C GLN A 75 -2.51 -11.47 1.93
N SER A 76 -1.17 -11.47 1.96
CA SER A 76 -0.36 -10.28 1.69
C SER A 76 -0.48 -9.81 0.24
N ASN A 77 -1.07 -8.62 0.07
CA ASN A 77 -1.12 -7.93 -1.21
C ASN A 77 0.28 -7.65 -1.80
N GLN A 78 1.30 -7.47 -0.95
CA GLN A 78 2.68 -7.28 -1.39
C GLN A 78 3.29 -8.56 -1.94
N CYS A 79 3.08 -9.71 -1.27
CA CYS A 79 3.61 -10.99 -1.72
C CYS A 79 3.09 -11.30 -3.13
N ARG A 80 1.77 -11.18 -3.31
CA ARG A 80 1.09 -11.35 -4.60
C ARG A 80 1.63 -10.44 -5.70
N GLN A 81 1.82 -9.15 -5.41
CA GLN A 81 2.37 -8.22 -6.40
C GLN A 81 3.85 -8.48 -6.70
N THR A 82 4.61 -8.96 -5.71
CA THR A 82 6.02 -9.35 -5.88
C THR A 82 6.14 -10.59 -6.75
N ALA A 83 5.34 -11.64 -6.48
CA ALA A 83 5.27 -12.85 -7.29
C ALA A 83 4.86 -12.53 -8.74
N ALA A 84 3.87 -11.65 -8.91
CA ALA A 84 3.40 -11.24 -10.23
C ALA A 84 4.49 -10.50 -11.01
N ALA A 85 5.22 -9.60 -10.34
CA ALA A 85 6.33 -8.89 -10.95
C ALA A 85 7.50 -9.84 -11.24
N ALA A 86 7.80 -10.79 -10.35
CA ALA A 86 8.84 -11.80 -10.58
C ALA A 86 8.55 -12.61 -11.85
N ALA A 87 7.35 -13.19 -11.95
CA ALA A 87 6.91 -13.96 -13.11
C ALA A 87 6.99 -13.16 -14.41
N ARG A 88 6.54 -11.89 -14.40
CA ARG A 88 6.58 -11.02 -15.60
C ARG A 88 8.00 -10.70 -16.07
N PHE A 89 8.92 -10.50 -15.13
CA PHE A 89 10.29 -10.04 -15.43
C PHE A 89 11.34 -11.15 -15.40
N GLY A 90 10.93 -12.40 -15.24
CA GLY A 90 11.81 -13.57 -15.28
C GLY A 90 12.68 -13.75 -14.03
N PHE A 91 12.22 -13.25 -12.88
CA PHE A 91 12.83 -13.59 -11.59
C PHE A 91 12.17 -14.84 -11.01
N ASP A 92 12.94 -15.66 -10.30
CA ASP A 92 12.38 -16.55 -9.30
C ASP A 92 11.69 -15.73 -8.20
N CYS A 93 10.72 -16.31 -7.50
CA CYS A 93 10.11 -15.68 -6.33
C CYS A 93 10.08 -16.64 -5.15
N ILE A 94 10.52 -16.18 -3.98
CA ILE A 94 10.36 -16.87 -2.71
C ILE A 94 9.58 -15.96 -1.77
N LEU A 95 8.52 -16.51 -1.18
CA LEU A 95 7.64 -15.82 -0.24
C LEU A 95 7.72 -16.50 1.12
N VAL A 96 8.11 -15.75 2.15
CA VAL A 96 8.04 -16.21 3.54
C VAL A 96 6.71 -15.76 4.15
N LEU A 97 5.77 -16.68 4.33
CA LEU A 97 4.44 -16.39 4.84
C LEU A 97 4.34 -16.72 6.34
N ARG A 98 3.82 -15.78 7.14
CA ARG A 98 3.61 -15.97 8.59
C ARG A 98 2.55 -17.05 8.85
N GLY A 99 2.80 -17.88 9.87
CA GLY A 99 1.87 -18.90 10.34
C GLY A 99 2.00 -20.23 9.59
N GLU A 100 1.00 -21.07 9.78
CA GLU A 100 0.88 -22.39 9.15
C GLU A 100 0.17 -22.30 7.79
N PRO A 101 0.40 -23.27 6.89
CA PRO A 101 -0.41 -23.41 5.68
C PRO A 101 -1.90 -23.52 6.02
N PRO A 102 -2.79 -22.67 5.46
CA PRO A 102 -4.21 -22.78 5.72
C PRO A 102 -4.80 -24.01 5.03
N ALA A 103 -5.91 -24.53 5.56
CA ALA A 103 -6.65 -25.63 4.93
C ALA A 103 -7.25 -25.24 3.57
N ARG A 104 -7.57 -23.96 3.39
CA ARG A 104 -8.13 -23.41 2.15
C ARG A 104 -7.12 -22.50 1.46
N VAL A 105 -6.97 -22.68 0.15
CA VAL A 105 -6.16 -21.83 -0.72
C VAL A 105 -7.09 -20.92 -1.52
N ASP A 106 -7.14 -19.64 -1.16
CA ASP A 106 -7.96 -18.61 -1.81
C ASP A 106 -7.25 -17.25 -1.83
N GLY A 107 -7.92 -16.24 -2.40
CA GLY A 107 -7.45 -14.86 -2.43
C GLY A 107 -6.03 -14.72 -2.99
N ASN A 108 -5.19 -13.97 -2.28
CA ASN A 108 -3.79 -13.74 -2.65
C ASN A 108 -2.95 -15.03 -2.62
N LEU A 109 -3.19 -15.97 -1.70
CA LEU A 109 -2.42 -17.21 -1.62
C LEU A 109 -2.61 -18.09 -2.87
N LEU A 110 -3.84 -18.19 -3.37
CA LEU A 110 -4.11 -18.88 -4.63
C LEU A 110 -3.32 -18.23 -5.78
N LEU A 111 -3.29 -16.90 -5.83
CA LEU A 111 -2.56 -16.17 -6.87
C LEU A 111 -1.04 -16.38 -6.73
N ASP A 112 -0.50 -16.40 -5.52
CA ASP A 112 0.93 -16.66 -5.27
C ASP A 112 1.35 -18.02 -5.87
N HIS A 113 0.55 -19.07 -5.68
CA HIS A 113 0.78 -20.39 -6.29
C HIS A 113 0.70 -20.36 -7.82
N LEU A 114 -0.34 -19.73 -8.39
CA LEU A 114 -0.51 -19.63 -9.85
C LEU A 114 0.62 -18.83 -10.52
N LEU A 115 1.20 -17.87 -9.80
CA LEU A 115 2.32 -17.06 -10.26
C LEU A 115 3.68 -17.78 -10.09
N GLY A 116 3.68 -19.01 -9.57
CA GLY A 116 4.87 -19.85 -9.46
C GLY A 116 5.80 -19.48 -8.30
N ALA A 117 5.29 -18.79 -7.27
CA ALA A 117 6.11 -18.47 -6.11
C ALA A 117 6.42 -19.72 -5.25
N GLU A 118 7.66 -19.83 -4.81
CA GLU A 118 8.06 -20.77 -3.77
C GLU A 118 7.63 -20.22 -2.41
N ILE A 119 6.78 -20.95 -1.69
CA ILE A 119 6.26 -20.51 -0.38
C ILE A 119 7.01 -21.23 0.74
N ARG A 120 7.53 -20.45 1.69
CA ARG A 120 8.14 -20.90 2.94
C ARG A 120 7.29 -20.44 4.11
N TRP A 121 6.87 -21.36 4.96
CA TRP A 121 6.00 -21.07 6.09
C TRP A 121 6.81 -20.77 7.35
N ALA A 122 6.56 -19.62 7.95
CA ALA A 122 7.09 -19.23 9.24
C ALA A 122 6.09 -19.61 10.34
N ALA A 123 6.01 -20.93 10.55
CA ALA A 123 5.11 -21.60 11.48
C ALA A 123 5.43 -21.28 12.95
N ALA A 124 6.46 -21.93 13.49
CA ALA A 124 6.89 -21.80 14.88
C ALA A 124 8.05 -20.81 15.10
N GLN A 125 8.54 -20.18 14.02
CA GLN A 125 9.68 -19.26 14.06
C GLN A 125 9.26 -17.86 13.62
N PRO A 126 9.90 -16.80 14.14
CA PRO A 126 9.70 -15.45 13.63
C PRO A 126 9.98 -15.41 12.12
N ALA A 127 9.06 -14.81 11.35
CA ALA A 127 9.20 -14.79 9.88
C ALA A 127 10.44 -14.04 9.41
N GLU A 128 10.92 -13.08 10.20
CA GLU A 128 12.18 -12.38 10.01
C GLU A 128 13.38 -13.34 10.05
N GLU A 129 13.40 -14.30 10.98
CA GLU A 129 14.48 -15.30 11.07
C GLU A 129 14.43 -16.28 9.89
N VAL A 130 13.23 -16.75 9.54
CA VAL A 130 13.02 -17.61 8.36
C VAL A 130 13.42 -16.89 7.07
N LEU A 131 13.15 -15.59 6.96
CA LEU A 131 13.58 -14.75 5.84
C LEU A 131 15.11 -14.69 5.73
N GLU A 132 15.82 -14.46 6.84
CA GLU A 132 17.29 -14.44 6.84
C GLU A 132 17.91 -15.81 6.54
N GLN A 133 17.31 -16.89 7.07
CA GLN A 133 17.72 -18.25 6.73
C GLN A 133 17.52 -18.51 5.23
N THR A 134 16.33 -18.24 4.71
CA THR A 134 15.99 -18.43 3.29
C THR A 134 16.91 -17.61 2.39
N PHE A 135 17.25 -16.38 2.78
CA PHE A 135 18.21 -15.55 2.06
C PHE A 135 19.59 -16.21 1.97
N ARG A 136 20.12 -16.71 3.10
CA ARG A 136 21.43 -17.39 3.14
C ARG A 136 21.45 -18.68 2.32
N GLU A 137 20.38 -19.47 2.37
CA GLU A 137 20.22 -20.69 1.59
C GLU A 137 20.19 -20.39 0.09
N ALA A 138 19.34 -19.45 -0.35
CA ALA A 138 19.23 -19.05 -1.74
C ALA A 138 20.53 -18.42 -2.26
N TRP A 139 21.23 -17.63 -1.44
CA TRP A 139 22.52 -17.05 -1.80
C TRP A 139 23.59 -18.12 -2.03
N SER A 140 23.72 -19.07 -1.09
CA SER A 140 24.68 -20.19 -1.17
C SER A 140 24.38 -21.12 -2.36
N ALA A 141 23.11 -21.30 -2.70
CA ALA A 141 22.68 -22.04 -3.89
C ALA A 141 22.89 -21.27 -5.22
N GLY A 142 23.48 -20.07 -5.20
CA GLY A 142 23.75 -19.29 -6.40
C GLY A 142 22.54 -18.58 -7.01
N ARG A 143 21.40 -18.54 -6.31
CA ARG A 143 20.14 -17.95 -6.80
C ARG A 143 20.13 -16.43 -6.80
N ARG A 144 21.09 -15.79 -6.10
CA ARG A 144 21.24 -14.31 -6.01
C ARG A 144 19.92 -13.62 -5.60
N PRO A 145 19.45 -13.86 -4.36
CA PRO A 145 18.24 -13.23 -3.84
C PRO A 145 18.42 -11.72 -3.63
N TYR A 146 17.39 -10.96 -3.99
CA TYR A 146 17.18 -9.57 -3.58
C TYR A 146 16.00 -9.50 -2.63
N LYS A 147 16.23 -8.91 -1.45
CA LYS A 147 15.25 -8.85 -0.37
C LYS A 147 14.38 -7.62 -0.50
N ILE A 148 13.08 -7.81 -0.72
CA ILE A 148 12.09 -6.73 -0.67
C ILE A 148 11.55 -6.69 0.77
N VAL A 149 11.78 -5.58 1.46
CA VAL A 149 11.34 -5.39 2.85
C VAL A 149 9.81 -5.37 2.95
N TYR A 150 9.29 -5.63 4.15
CA TYR A 150 7.85 -5.64 4.41
C TYR A 150 7.15 -4.36 3.91
N GLY A 151 6.03 -4.55 3.22
CA GLY A 151 5.26 -3.52 2.53
C GLY A 151 5.93 -2.88 1.31
N ALA A 152 7.07 -3.41 0.85
CA ALA A 152 7.96 -2.77 -0.11
C ALA A 152 8.34 -1.35 0.33
N SER A 153 8.41 -1.11 1.65
CA SER A 153 8.58 0.20 2.26
C SER A 153 10.04 0.47 2.60
N SER A 154 10.85 0.59 1.56
CA SER A 154 12.22 1.12 1.63
C SER A 154 12.26 2.53 1.03
N PRO A 155 13.36 3.29 1.21
CA PRO A 155 13.53 4.58 0.58
C PRO A 155 13.34 4.53 -0.95
N VAL A 156 13.83 3.48 -1.60
CA VAL A 156 13.65 3.24 -3.04
C VAL A 156 12.19 2.94 -3.39
N GLY A 157 11.51 2.09 -2.59
CA GLY A 157 10.10 1.78 -2.81
C GLY A 157 9.18 2.99 -2.65
N ALA A 158 9.47 3.87 -1.69
CA ALA A 158 8.70 5.08 -1.43
C ALA A 158 8.74 6.09 -2.62
N LEU A 159 9.77 6.03 -3.48
CA LEU A 159 9.83 6.83 -4.71
C LEU A 159 8.63 6.60 -5.63
N GLY A 160 8.01 5.41 -5.59
CA GLY A 160 6.77 5.12 -6.31
C GLY A 160 5.64 6.10 -5.96
N TYR A 161 5.57 6.51 -4.69
CA TYR A 161 4.57 7.48 -4.21
C TYR A 161 5.03 8.94 -4.28
N VAL A 162 6.34 9.20 -4.32
CA VAL A 162 6.84 10.51 -4.77
C VAL A 162 6.39 10.76 -6.21
N ALA A 163 6.56 9.78 -7.09
CA ALA A 163 6.11 9.85 -8.47
C ALA A 163 4.58 9.95 -8.60
N ALA A 164 3.84 9.30 -7.70
CA ALA A 164 2.37 9.38 -7.68
C ALA A 164 1.86 10.80 -7.36
N MET A 165 2.58 11.57 -6.52
CA MET A 165 2.23 12.98 -6.27
C MET A 165 2.55 13.89 -7.47
N ALA A 166 3.61 13.57 -8.22
CA ALA A 166 3.87 14.24 -9.50
C ALA A 166 2.73 13.99 -10.49
N GLU A 167 2.30 12.73 -10.59
CA GLU A 167 1.16 12.31 -11.41
C GLU A 167 -0.13 13.02 -11.01
N LEU A 168 -0.44 13.10 -9.70
CA LEU A 168 -1.60 13.83 -9.20
C LEU A 168 -1.58 15.30 -9.63
N ARG A 169 -0.43 15.97 -9.50
CA ARG A 169 -0.25 17.36 -9.96
C ARG A 169 -0.47 17.48 -11.47
N GLU A 170 0.03 16.55 -12.26
CA GLU A 170 -0.12 16.54 -13.72
C GLU A 170 -1.57 16.30 -14.16
N GLN A 171 -2.37 15.61 -13.36
CA GLN A 171 -3.80 15.42 -13.60
C GLN A 171 -4.64 16.68 -13.34
N GLY A 172 -4.08 17.70 -12.68
CA GLY A 172 -4.66 19.05 -12.58
C GLY A 172 -5.80 19.23 -11.58
N GLU A 173 -6.21 18.18 -10.88
CA GLU A 173 -7.22 18.27 -9.82
C GLU A 173 -6.61 18.74 -8.49
N THR A 174 -7.39 19.51 -7.73
CA THR A 174 -6.98 20.03 -6.42
C THR A 174 -7.81 19.41 -5.30
N PHE A 175 -7.15 19.12 -4.18
CA PHE A 175 -7.74 18.50 -3.02
C PHE A 175 -7.20 19.15 -1.75
N ASP A 176 -8.08 19.34 -0.78
CA ASP A 176 -7.73 19.85 0.55
C ASP A 176 -7.19 18.73 1.44
N ARG A 177 -7.59 17.49 1.15
CA ARG A 177 -7.19 16.30 1.91
C ARG A 177 -7.05 15.05 1.06
N ILE A 178 -6.01 14.28 1.32
CA ILE A 178 -5.84 12.89 0.87
C ILE A 178 -6.03 11.97 2.07
N ILE A 179 -6.88 10.96 1.92
CA ILE A 179 -7.02 9.86 2.89
C ILE A 179 -6.37 8.60 2.30
N VAL A 180 -5.50 7.95 3.07
CA VAL A 180 -4.83 6.73 2.62
C VAL A 180 -4.60 5.76 3.79
N ALA A 181 -4.74 4.45 3.54
CA ALA A 181 -4.34 3.43 4.50
C ALA A 181 -2.82 3.44 4.72
N SER A 182 -2.36 3.41 5.98
CA SER A 182 -0.95 3.44 6.34
C SER A 182 -0.62 2.37 7.38
N SER A 183 0.44 1.59 7.12
CA SER A 183 0.91 0.50 8.01
C SER A 183 2.44 0.47 7.96
N SER A 184 3.01 -0.15 6.92
CA SER A 184 4.46 -0.13 6.66
C SER A 184 5.05 1.23 6.27
N ALA A 185 4.31 2.34 6.43
CA ALA A 185 4.71 3.73 6.19
C ALA A 185 5.06 4.17 4.75
N GLY A 186 5.61 3.30 3.89
CA GLY A 186 6.23 3.74 2.62
C GLY A 186 5.33 4.43 1.60
N THR A 187 4.01 4.17 1.64
CA THR A 187 3.05 4.89 0.80
C THR A 187 2.94 6.36 1.24
N GLN A 188 2.63 6.57 2.52
CA GLN A 188 2.46 7.91 3.10
C GLN A 188 3.78 8.69 3.09
N ALA A 189 4.91 8.04 3.38
CA ALA A 189 6.24 8.67 3.33
C ALA A 189 6.55 9.21 1.93
N GLY A 190 6.33 8.41 0.89
CA GLY A 190 6.50 8.86 -0.50
C GLY A 190 5.56 10.00 -0.87
N MET A 191 4.30 9.96 -0.41
CA MET A 191 3.35 11.05 -0.63
C MET A 191 3.79 12.35 0.04
N ILE A 192 4.32 12.32 1.26
CA ILE A 192 4.77 13.51 1.99
C ILE A 192 6.01 14.14 1.32
N VAL A 193 6.97 13.32 0.89
CA VAL A 193 8.11 13.80 0.10
C VAL A 193 7.63 14.41 -1.21
N GLY A 194 6.72 13.72 -1.90
CA GLY A 194 6.11 14.21 -3.14
C GLY A 194 5.33 15.51 -2.95
N ALA A 195 4.57 15.64 -1.88
CA ALA A 195 3.80 16.84 -1.57
C ALA A 195 4.71 18.07 -1.45
N ARG A 196 5.82 17.93 -0.70
CA ARG A 196 6.80 19.00 -0.56
C ARG A 196 7.52 19.33 -1.88
N LEU A 197 7.76 18.33 -2.73
CA LEU A 197 8.42 18.52 -4.03
C LEU A 197 7.55 19.14 -5.10
N TYR A 198 6.25 18.83 -5.09
CA TYR A 198 5.30 19.21 -6.12
C TYR A 198 4.27 20.22 -5.66
N GLY A 199 4.39 20.73 -4.44
CA GLY A 199 3.60 21.84 -3.91
C GLY A 199 2.16 21.45 -3.53
N PHE A 200 1.93 20.23 -3.05
CA PHE A 200 0.62 19.87 -2.50
C PHE A 200 0.45 20.50 -1.12
N ALA A 201 -0.48 21.45 -1.00
CA ALA A 201 -0.71 22.22 0.23
C ALA A 201 -1.77 21.60 1.16
N GLY A 202 -2.52 20.59 0.69
CA GLY A 202 -3.53 19.90 1.48
C GLY A 202 -2.93 18.95 2.52
N ARG A 203 -3.80 18.33 3.32
CA ARG A 203 -3.43 17.35 4.34
C ARG A 203 -3.32 15.95 3.74
N ILE A 204 -2.37 15.14 4.21
CA ILE A 204 -2.26 13.72 3.88
C ILE A 204 -2.49 12.93 5.16
N THR A 205 -3.73 12.53 5.39
CA THR A 205 -4.13 11.77 6.57
C THR A 205 -3.91 10.27 6.32
N GLY A 206 -2.91 9.71 7.00
CA GLY A 206 -2.70 8.26 7.05
C GLY A 206 -3.62 7.62 8.07
N VAL A 207 -4.61 6.85 7.62
CA VAL A 207 -5.41 6.03 8.54
C VAL A 207 -4.59 4.79 8.89
N SER A 208 -4.21 4.68 10.15
CA SER A 208 -3.38 3.59 10.64
C SER A 208 -4.15 2.27 10.60
N VAL A 209 -3.46 1.23 10.13
CA VAL A 209 -4.03 -0.12 10.07
C VAL A 209 -3.53 -1.01 11.22
N ASP A 210 -2.33 -0.78 11.74
CA ASP A 210 -1.71 -1.70 12.70
C ASP A 210 -0.85 -1.03 13.80
N ARG A 211 -0.72 0.30 13.80
CA ARG A 211 0.20 1.02 14.70
C ARG A 211 -0.47 2.20 15.40
N ARG A 212 0.01 2.54 16.58
CA ARG A 212 -0.36 3.81 17.23
C ARG A 212 0.21 5.00 16.47
N ALA A 213 -0.43 6.15 16.60
CA ALA A 213 -0.09 7.35 15.84
C ALA A 213 1.38 7.75 16.02
N ASN A 214 1.90 7.77 17.24
CA ASN A 214 3.29 8.15 17.50
C ASN A 214 4.27 7.24 16.74
N ASP A 215 4.13 5.92 16.83
CA ASP A 215 5.03 4.97 16.17
C ASP A 215 4.97 5.10 14.64
N LEU A 216 3.76 5.26 14.10
CA LEU A 216 3.58 5.42 12.66
C LEU A 216 4.14 6.76 12.16
N ARG A 217 3.94 7.85 12.89
CA ARG A 217 4.53 9.17 12.58
C ARG A 217 6.04 9.09 12.50
N GLN A 218 6.68 8.48 13.51
CA GLN A 218 8.14 8.29 13.51
C GLN A 218 8.61 7.47 12.30
N ALA A 219 7.94 6.36 12.01
CA ALA A 219 8.27 5.51 10.87
C ALA A 219 8.12 6.23 9.52
N VAL A 220 7.04 7.00 9.34
CA VAL A 220 6.79 7.78 8.12
C VAL A 220 7.81 8.91 7.97
N ALA A 221 8.11 9.64 9.05
CA ALA A 221 9.11 10.71 9.06
C ALA A 221 10.47 10.18 8.64
N HIS A 222 10.95 9.15 9.35
CA HIS A 222 12.26 8.55 9.08
C HIS A 222 12.37 8.08 7.62
N LEU A 223 11.38 7.36 7.13
CA LEU A 223 11.38 6.86 5.75
C LEU A 223 11.30 7.99 4.72
N ALA A 224 10.57 9.08 5.01
CA ALA A 224 10.52 10.26 4.17
C ALA A 224 11.89 10.97 4.09
N GLU A 225 12.60 11.10 5.22
CA GLU A 225 13.95 11.67 5.26
C GLU A 225 14.92 10.86 4.39
N GLU A 226 14.94 9.55 4.52
CA GLU A 226 15.80 8.67 3.72
C GLU A 226 15.42 8.70 2.23
N THR A 227 14.13 8.70 1.91
CA THR A 227 13.63 8.81 0.54
C THR A 227 14.07 10.13 -0.10
N SER A 228 14.00 11.24 0.65
CA SER A 228 14.44 12.55 0.15
C SER A 228 15.96 12.59 -0.13
N ALA A 229 16.76 11.87 0.65
CA ALA A 229 18.20 11.78 0.44
C ALA A 229 18.54 11.17 -0.93
N LEU A 230 17.81 10.14 -1.37
CA LEU A 230 17.97 9.54 -2.71
C LEU A 230 17.72 10.53 -3.85
N LEU A 231 16.92 11.57 -3.60
CA LEU A 231 16.60 12.58 -4.60
C LEU A 231 17.64 13.70 -4.66
N GLY A 232 18.72 13.64 -3.86
CA GLY A 232 19.82 14.60 -3.87
C GLY A 232 19.66 15.74 -2.88
N GLY A 233 18.89 15.54 -1.79
CA GLY A 233 18.93 16.42 -0.63
C GLY A 233 18.19 15.80 0.55
N ARG A 234 18.90 15.54 1.66
CA ARG A 234 18.24 15.04 2.86
C ARG A 234 17.43 16.16 3.50
N GLN A 235 16.11 16.06 3.40
CA GLN A 235 15.18 16.92 4.13
C GLN A 235 14.81 16.26 5.44
N ARG A 236 14.56 17.10 6.45
CA ARG A 236 13.97 16.66 7.70
C ARG A 236 12.45 16.71 7.64
N PHE A 237 11.80 15.76 8.28
CA PHE A 237 10.35 15.71 8.42
C PHE A 237 10.03 15.58 9.90
N ASP A 238 9.33 16.57 10.46
CA ASP A 238 8.90 16.52 11.85
C ASP A 238 7.77 15.47 12.00
N PRO A 239 7.95 14.41 12.81
CA PRO A 239 6.90 13.42 13.05
C PRO A 239 5.57 14.03 13.48
N GLU A 240 5.56 15.12 14.25
CA GLU A 240 4.32 15.77 14.71
C GLU A 240 3.56 16.48 13.59
N SER A 241 4.23 16.80 12.48
CA SER A 241 3.59 17.35 11.28
C SER A 241 2.91 16.29 10.39
N ILE A 242 3.08 15.00 10.72
CA ILE A 242 2.53 13.89 9.94
C ILE A 242 1.15 13.54 10.47
N ASP A 243 0.14 13.83 9.66
CA ASP A 243 -1.25 13.55 10.00
C ASP A 243 -1.54 12.04 9.95
N VAL A 244 -1.87 11.48 11.11
CA VAL A 244 -2.17 10.06 11.31
C VAL A 244 -3.41 9.96 12.16
N ALA A 245 -4.36 9.13 11.72
CA ALA A 245 -5.54 8.75 12.50
C ALA A 245 -5.42 7.28 12.90
N ASP A 246 -5.31 6.99 14.20
CA ASP A 246 -5.22 5.63 14.76
C ASP A 246 -6.43 5.25 15.63
N ASP A 247 -7.49 6.07 15.61
CA ASP A 247 -8.78 5.79 16.27
C ASP A 247 -9.47 4.53 15.73
N TYR A 248 -9.08 4.09 14.52
CA TYR A 248 -9.75 3.05 13.73
C TYR A 248 -9.04 1.69 13.77
N LEU A 249 -8.14 1.45 14.73
CA LEU A 249 -7.40 0.18 14.82
C LEU A 249 -8.29 -1.03 15.15
N GLY A 250 -9.48 -0.81 15.70
CA GLY A 250 -10.47 -1.86 15.96
C GLY A 250 -9.91 -3.04 16.75
N GLY A 251 -10.21 -4.26 16.31
CA GLY A 251 -9.67 -5.50 16.87
C GLY A 251 -8.20 -5.79 16.50
N GLY A 252 -7.51 -4.86 15.85
CA GLY A 252 -6.13 -5.00 15.40
C GLY A 252 -6.01 -5.35 13.91
N TYR A 253 -4.81 -5.76 13.52
CA TYR A 253 -4.48 -6.06 12.12
C TYR A 253 -5.31 -7.25 11.59
N ALA A 254 -5.86 -7.10 10.39
CA ALA A 254 -6.61 -8.12 9.67
C ALA A 254 -7.92 -8.61 10.37
N VAL A 255 -8.39 -7.87 11.38
CA VAL A 255 -9.69 -8.08 12.02
C VAL A 255 -10.71 -7.13 11.41
N LEU A 256 -11.78 -7.69 10.86
CA LEU A 256 -12.88 -6.95 10.25
C LEU A 256 -13.93 -6.59 11.31
N GLY A 257 -14.17 -5.30 11.54
CA GLY A 257 -15.19 -4.79 12.46
C GLY A 257 -16.41 -4.22 11.75
N ALA A 258 -17.43 -3.84 12.52
CA ALA A 258 -18.64 -3.21 12.00
C ALA A 258 -18.36 -1.94 11.14
N PRO A 259 -17.42 -1.04 11.51
CA PRO A 259 -17.10 0.12 10.68
C PRO A 259 -16.51 -0.25 9.31
N GLU A 260 -15.61 -1.24 9.25
CA GLU A 260 -15.03 -1.71 7.98
C GLU A 260 -16.07 -2.40 7.10
N ILE A 261 -16.99 -3.17 7.68
CA ILE A 261 -18.12 -3.80 6.96
C ILE A 261 -19.05 -2.72 6.40
N GLU A 262 -19.42 -1.72 7.19
CA GLU A 262 -20.25 -0.60 6.74
C GLU A 262 -19.58 0.13 5.58
N ALA A 263 -18.31 0.52 5.73
CA ALA A 263 -17.57 1.23 4.70
C ALA A 263 -17.49 0.42 3.39
N THR A 264 -17.22 -0.88 3.49
CA THR A 264 -17.20 -1.79 2.32
C THR A 264 -18.56 -1.82 1.62
N ARG A 265 -19.66 -1.94 2.38
CA ARG A 265 -21.03 -1.94 1.83
C ARG A 265 -21.39 -0.60 1.17
N LEU A 266 -21.01 0.52 1.77
CA LEU A 266 -21.28 1.86 1.22
C LEU A 266 -20.53 2.08 -0.09
N PHE A 267 -19.22 1.82 -0.15
CA PHE A 267 -18.44 1.94 -1.38
C PHE A 267 -18.97 1.01 -2.48
N ALA A 268 -19.29 -0.23 -2.14
CA ALA A 268 -19.81 -1.19 -3.11
C ALA A 268 -21.17 -0.77 -3.68
N ARG A 269 -22.12 -0.34 -2.83
CA ARG A 269 -23.51 -0.04 -3.24
C ARG A 269 -23.69 1.35 -3.84
N LEU A 270 -22.87 2.31 -3.43
CA LEU A 270 -23.00 3.69 -3.88
C LEU A 270 -22.09 4.01 -5.06
N GLU A 271 -20.89 3.43 -5.11
CA GLU A 271 -19.88 3.76 -6.12
C GLU A 271 -19.45 2.56 -6.99
N GLY A 272 -19.90 1.35 -6.69
CA GLY A 272 -19.44 0.15 -7.41
C GLY A 272 -17.96 -0.18 -7.16
N LEU A 273 -17.40 0.31 -6.04
CA LEU A 273 -16.01 0.13 -5.66
C LEU A 273 -15.87 -0.91 -4.55
N LEU A 274 -14.94 -1.84 -4.70
CA LEU A 274 -14.71 -2.92 -3.74
C LEU A 274 -13.46 -2.65 -2.91
N LEU A 275 -13.64 -2.56 -1.59
CA LEU A 275 -12.56 -2.32 -0.65
C LEU A 275 -12.00 -3.65 -0.11
N ASP A 276 -10.69 -3.75 0.01
CA ASP A 276 -10.02 -4.79 0.79
C ASP A 276 -10.40 -4.69 2.28
N PRO A 277 -10.67 -5.83 2.95
CA PRO A 277 -11.20 -5.88 4.32
C PRO A 277 -10.18 -5.50 5.41
N VAL A 278 -8.89 -5.39 5.09
CA VAL A 278 -7.81 -5.13 6.05
C VAL A 278 -7.35 -3.67 5.99
N TYR A 279 -7.18 -3.12 4.80
CA TYR A 279 -6.53 -1.83 4.58
C TYR A 279 -7.52 -0.76 4.14
N THR A 280 -8.11 -0.91 2.95
CA THR A 280 -8.92 0.15 2.36
C THR A 280 -10.28 0.29 3.02
N ALA A 281 -10.88 -0.80 3.53
CA ALA A 281 -12.09 -0.73 4.32
C ALA A 281 -11.89 0.09 5.60
N ARG A 282 -10.77 -0.11 6.30
CA ARG A 282 -10.42 0.68 7.50
C ARG A 282 -10.16 2.15 7.20
N ALA A 283 -9.40 2.44 6.14
CA ALA A 283 -9.19 3.82 5.72
C ALA A 283 -10.49 4.52 5.30
N ALA A 284 -11.39 3.80 4.62
CA ALA A 284 -12.70 4.31 4.24
C ALA A 284 -13.61 4.50 5.45
N ALA A 285 -13.62 3.57 6.41
CA ALA A 285 -14.35 3.71 7.66
C ALA A 285 -13.89 4.96 8.43
N GLY A 286 -12.58 5.17 8.53
CA GLY A 286 -12.02 6.38 9.13
C GLY A 286 -12.42 7.65 8.39
N MET A 287 -12.40 7.65 7.06
CA MET A 287 -12.89 8.79 6.26
C MET A 287 -14.36 9.09 6.54
N ILE A 288 -15.22 8.07 6.51
CA ILE A 288 -16.67 8.20 6.71
C ILE A 288 -16.96 8.77 8.11
N ASP A 289 -16.29 8.23 9.14
CA ASP A 289 -16.42 8.70 10.51
C ASP A 289 -15.95 10.15 10.65
N MET A 290 -14.78 10.52 10.08
CA MET A 290 -14.30 11.89 10.11
C MET A 290 -15.24 12.89 9.41
N VAL A 291 -15.89 12.48 8.32
CA VAL A 291 -16.92 13.30 7.64
C VAL A 291 -18.15 13.45 8.52
N ARG A 292 -18.68 12.34 9.07
CA ARG A 292 -19.87 12.35 9.94
C ARG A 292 -19.65 13.15 11.23
N GLY A 293 -18.45 13.03 11.80
CA GLY A 293 -18.05 13.74 13.02
C GLY A 293 -17.56 15.16 12.80
N GLY A 294 -17.55 15.67 11.56
CA GLY A 294 -17.11 17.03 11.24
C GLY A 294 -15.62 17.31 11.45
N ARG A 295 -14.78 16.27 11.56
CA ARG A 295 -13.30 16.39 11.58
C ARG A 295 -12.74 16.78 10.20
N ILE A 296 -13.49 16.46 9.15
CA ILE A 296 -13.30 16.96 7.79
C ILE A 296 -14.36 18.04 7.56
N ASP A 297 -13.94 19.24 7.17
CA ASP A 297 -14.88 20.33 6.88
C ASP A 297 -15.70 20.00 5.63
N ARG A 298 -16.97 20.41 5.60
CA ARG A 298 -17.90 20.13 4.50
C ARG A 298 -17.46 20.73 3.16
N ALA A 299 -16.66 21.78 3.20
CA ALA A 299 -16.09 22.40 2.00
C ALA A 299 -14.82 21.69 1.50
N GLU A 300 -14.16 20.86 2.31
CA GLU A 300 -12.95 20.15 1.91
C GLU A 300 -13.22 19.19 0.75
N ARG A 301 -12.45 19.32 -0.33
CA ARG A 301 -12.37 18.30 -1.39
C ARG A 301 -11.47 17.16 -0.92
N VAL A 302 -12.06 16.00 -0.68
CA VAL A 302 -11.36 14.83 -0.14
C VAL A 302 -11.08 13.82 -1.25
N LEU A 303 -9.80 13.46 -1.39
CA LEU A 303 -9.35 12.36 -2.24
C LEU A 303 -9.10 11.10 -1.40
N PHE A 304 -9.95 10.09 -1.55
CA PHE A 304 -9.67 8.76 -1.05
C PHE A 304 -8.69 8.02 -1.97
N TRP A 305 -7.53 7.64 -1.46
CA TRP A 305 -6.54 6.90 -2.25
C TRP A 305 -6.78 5.40 -2.14
N HIS A 306 -7.46 4.83 -3.13
CA HIS A 306 -7.77 3.40 -3.14
C HIS A 306 -6.52 2.59 -3.50
N THR A 307 -5.89 1.99 -2.49
CA THR A 307 -4.60 1.30 -2.64
C THR A 307 -4.68 -0.16 -3.10
N GLY A 308 -5.85 -0.59 -3.58
CA GLY A 308 -6.14 -1.97 -4.00
C GLY A 308 -6.40 -2.93 -2.85
N GLY A 309 -6.08 -4.21 -3.12
CA GLY A 309 -6.23 -5.33 -2.18
C GLY A 309 -7.45 -6.23 -2.42
N GLY A 310 -8.23 -5.95 -3.47
CA GLY A 310 -9.47 -6.67 -3.81
C GLY A 310 -9.43 -8.20 -3.69
N PRO A 311 -8.36 -8.92 -4.10
CA PRO A 311 -8.32 -10.38 -3.96
C PRO A 311 -8.51 -10.90 -2.53
N ALA A 312 -8.14 -10.12 -1.51
CA ALA A 312 -8.33 -10.51 -0.12
C ALA A 312 -9.82 -10.66 0.25
N LEU A 313 -10.75 -10.00 -0.45
CA LEU A 313 -12.20 -10.15 -0.21
C LEU A 313 -12.65 -11.61 -0.22
N PHE A 314 -12.09 -12.42 -1.13
CA PHE A 314 -12.49 -13.81 -1.31
C PHE A 314 -12.05 -14.72 -0.16
N ALA A 315 -11.13 -14.26 0.69
CA ALA A 315 -10.71 -14.95 1.91
C ALA A 315 -11.55 -14.56 3.14
N TYR A 316 -12.43 -13.55 3.02
CA TYR A 316 -13.26 -13.01 4.12
C TYR A 316 -14.77 -13.07 3.82
N GLY A 317 -15.17 -13.92 2.85
CA GLY A 317 -16.52 -13.91 2.30
C GLY A 317 -17.65 -14.05 3.33
N GLU A 318 -17.51 -14.98 4.29
CA GLU A 318 -18.53 -15.20 5.34
C GLU A 318 -18.70 -13.95 6.21
N ALA A 319 -17.60 -13.42 6.78
CA ALA A 319 -17.62 -12.25 7.65
C ALA A 319 -18.15 -10.96 6.99
N LEU A 320 -18.13 -10.87 5.66
CA LEU A 320 -18.66 -9.71 4.92
C LEU A 320 -20.17 -9.82 4.64
N LEU A 321 -20.68 -11.05 4.56
CA LEU A 321 -22.07 -11.34 4.20
C LEU A 321 -22.98 -11.54 5.42
N ASP A 322 -22.42 -11.83 6.58
CA ASP A 322 -23.11 -11.80 7.88
C ASP A 322 -23.60 -10.38 8.25
#